data_AF-A0A3B0YXM7-F1
#
_entry.id   AF-A0A3B0YXM7-F1
#
_cell.length_a   1.000
_cell.length_b   1.000
_cell.length_c   1.000
_cell.angle_alpha   90.00
_cell.angle_beta   90.00
_cell.angle_gamma   90.00
#
_symmetry.space_group_name_H-M   'P 1'
#
loop_
_entity.id
_entity.type
_entity.pdbx_description
1 polymer ?
#
loop_
_entity_poly.entity_id
_entity_poly.type
_entity_poly.pdbx_seq_one_letter_code
_entity_poly.pdbx_strand_id
1 'polypeptide(L)'
;MDGLSDQLNKLLSTACHTQQLVTQQSLLVDDLGFDSLGLIELTVAIEDQFDILIPASAIPQINTVADLANLIQNSVITQPAVPELTQLQFNKEAQP
;
A
#
# COMPACT_ATOMS: atom_id res chain seq x y z
N MET A 1 -20.04 -0.46 -9.74
CA MET A 1 -18.64 -0.90 -9.64
C MET A 1 -18.05 -0.05 -8.54
N ASP A 2 -17.72 -0.67 -7.40
CA ASP A 2 -17.08 0.03 -6.29
C ASP A 2 -15.77 0.64 -6.79
N GLY A 3 -15.56 1.94 -6.57
CA GLY A 3 -14.32 2.61 -6.95
C GLY A 3 -13.23 2.37 -5.91
N LEU A 4 -11.96 2.49 -6.31
CA LEU A 4 -10.80 2.40 -5.41
C LEU A 4 -10.96 3.33 -4.18
N SER A 5 -11.54 4.52 -4.39
CA SER A 5 -11.83 5.48 -3.33
C SER A 5 -12.84 4.95 -2.30
N ASP A 6 -13.85 4.18 -2.73
CA ASP A 6 -14.85 3.58 -1.83
C ASP A 6 -14.23 2.45 -1.00
N GLN A 7 -13.45 1.58 -1.64
CA GLN A 7 -12.72 0.51 -0.95
C GLN A 7 -11.71 1.05 0.07
N LEU A 8 -10.97 2.10 -0.31
CA LEU A 8 -10.02 2.77 0.58
C LEU A 8 -10.72 3.39 1.80
N ASN A 9 -11.81 4.13 1.57
CA ASN A 9 -12.57 4.73 2.65
C ASN A 9 -13.11 3.66 3.61
N LYS A 10 -13.64 2.56 3.07
CA LYS A 10 -14.15 1.45 3.88
C LYS A 10 -13.06 0.79 4.73
N LEU A 11 -11.86 0.60 4.17
CA LEU A 11 -10.72 0.06 4.88
C LEU A 11 -10.27 1.00 6.01
N LEU A 12 -10.16 2.30 5.72
CA LEU A 12 -9.76 3.32 6.70
C LEU A 12 -10.78 3.46 7.83
N SER A 13 -12.09 3.44 7.52
CA SER A 13 -13.14 3.43 8.54
C SER A 13 -13.07 2.20 9.45
N THR A 14 -12.68 1.05 8.89
CA THR A 14 -12.55 -0.20 9.66
C THR A 14 -11.31 -0.18 10.55
N ALA A 15 -10.17 0.27 10.02
CA ALA A 15 -8.90 0.33 10.76
C ALA A 15 -8.96 1.37 11.89
N CYS A 16 -9.48 2.57 11.60
CA CYS A 16 -9.46 3.69 12.54
C CYS A 16 -10.55 3.57 13.64
N HIS A 17 -11.61 2.76 13.45
CA HIS A 17 -12.76 2.69 14.36
C HIS A 17 -13.40 4.06 14.68
N THR A 18 -13.13 5.08 13.86
CA THR A 18 -13.66 6.44 14.05
C THR A 18 -14.68 6.77 12.97
N GLN A 19 -15.64 7.62 13.31
CA GLN A 19 -16.58 8.24 12.37
C GLN A 19 -16.03 9.57 11.81
N GLN A 20 -14.72 9.80 11.89
CA GLN A 20 -14.12 11.01 11.37
C GLN A 20 -14.22 11.04 9.84
N LEU A 21 -14.45 12.24 9.30
CA LEU A 21 -14.47 12.47 7.87
C LEU A 21 -13.02 12.33 7.35
N VAL A 22 -12.70 11.15 6.84
CA VAL A 22 -11.40 10.90 6.21
C VAL A 22 -11.36 11.66 4.89
N THR A 23 -10.47 12.65 4.80
CA THR A 23 -10.25 13.40 3.57
C THR A 23 -8.93 12.98 2.94
N GLN A 24 -8.78 13.18 1.63
CA GLN A 24 -7.50 12.94 0.95
C GLN A 24 -6.34 13.78 1.54
N GLN A 25 -6.65 14.93 2.13
CA GLN A 25 -5.66 15.80 2.75
C GLN A 25 -5.40 15.46 4.22
N SER A 26 -6.18 14.56 4.82
CA SER A 26 -5.98 14.11 6.20
C SER A 26 -4.63 13.43 6.35
N LEU A 27 -3.92 13.80 7.42
CA LEU A 27 -2.64 13.21 7.78
C LEU A 27 -2.89 11.87 8.49
N LEU A 28 -2.22 10.81 8.03
CA LEU A 28 -2.44 9.48 8.61
C LEU A 28 -2.03 9.45 10.08
N VAL A 29 -0.88 10.05 10.42
CA VAL A 29 -0.37 10.09 11.79
C VAL A 29 -1.06 11.17 12.63
N ASP A 30 -1.12 12.40 12.11
CA ASP A 30 -1.54 13.58 12.89
C ASP A 30 -3.06 13.74 12.99
N ASP A 31 -3.81 13.42 11.93
CA ASP A 31 -5.27 13.62 11.85
C ASP A 31 -6.05 12.34 12.18
N LEU A 32 -5.54 11.19 11.73
CA LEU A 32 -6.18 9.88 11.91
C LEU A 32 -5.57 9.05 13.05
N GLY A 33 -4.45 9.50 13.64
CA GLY A 33 -3.83 8.84 14.78
C GLY A 33 -3.19 7.49 14.44
N PHE A 34 -2.82 7.24 13.18
CA PHE A 34 -2.07 6.03 12.84
C PHE A 34 -0.64 6.14 13.37
N ASP A 35 -0.30 5.25 14.31
CA ASP A 35 1.09 5.02 14.69
C ASP A 35 1.85 4.27 13.57
N SER A 36 3.18 4.23 13.69
CA SER A 36 4.05 3.51 12.74
C SER A 36 3.65 2.04 12.56
N LEU A 37 3.13 1.38 13.60
CA LEU A 37 2.60 0.02 13.51
C LEU A 37 1.24 -0.03 12.80
N GLY A 38 0.35 0.93 13.09
CA GLY A 38 -0.96 1.03 12.43
C GLY A 38 -0.82 1.25 10.92
N LEU A 39 0.19 2.02 10.49
CA LEU A 39 0.51 2.18 9.07
C LEU A 39 0.96 0.87 8.41
N ILE A 40 1.73 0.05 9.13
CA ILE A 40 2.18 -1.28 8.66
C ILE A 40 0.97 -2.20 8.50
N GLU A 41 0.09 -2.30 9.50
CA GLU A 41 -1.11 -3.14 9.40
C GLU A 41 -2.06 -2.66 8.30
N LEU A 42 -2.21 -1.33 8.15
CA LEU A 42 -3.00 -0.73 7.09
C LEU A 42 -2.44 -1.09 5.71
N THR A 43 -1.13 -1.00 5.51
CA THR A 43 -0.50 -1.35 4.23
C THR A 43 -0.62 -2.84 3.93
N VAL A 44 -0.43 -3.72 4.91
CA VAL A 44 -0.66 -5.18 4.73
C VAL A 44 -2.10 -5.48 4.32
N ALA A 45 -3.08 -4.82 4.94
CA ALA A 45 -4.48 -4.99 4.58
C ALA A 45 -4.79 -4.47 3.16
N ILE A 46 -4.09 -3.41 2.72
CA ILE A 46 -4.18 -2.88 1.35
C ILE A 46 -3.54 -3.85 0.35
N GLU A 47 -2.34 -4.36 0.66
CA GLU A 47 -1.62 -5.33 -0.18
C GLU A 47 -2.49 -6.56 -0.46
N ASP A 48 -3.12 -7.13 0.57
CA ASP A 48 -4.03 -8.27 0.46
C ASP A 48 -5.30 -7.92 -0.35
N GLN A 49 -5.90 -6.74 -0.11
CA GLN A 49 -7.16 -6.39 -0.78
C GLN A 49 -7.02 -5.98 -2.24
N PHE A 50 -5.86 -5.42 -2.62
CA PHE A 50 -5.60 -4.92 -3.97
C PHE A 50 -4.58 -5.79 -4.75
N ASP A 51 -4.09 -6.87 -4.16
CA ASP A 51 -3.06 -7.76 -4.73
C ASP A 51 -1.81 -6.98 -5.18
N ILE A 52 -1.37 -6.02 -4.34
CA ILE A 52 -0.19 -5.17 -4.59
C ILE A 52 0.89 -5.41 -3.53
N LEU A 53 2.09 -4.87 -3.77
CA LEU A 53 3.23 -4.98 -2.86
C LEU A 53 3.80 -3.59 -2.59
N ILE A 54 3.73 -3.15 -1.34
CA ILE A 54 4.15 -1.83 -0.85
C ILE A 54 5.44 -2.00 -0.03
N PRO A 55 6.58 -1.44 -0.47
CA PRO A 55 7.80 -1.58 0.28
C PRO A 55 7.73 -0.82 1.61
N ALA A 56 8.21 -1.43 2.69
CA ALA A 56 8.22 -0.82 4.03
C ALA A 56 8.99 0.52 4.09
N SER A 57 9.93 0.74 3.17
CA SER A 57 10.65 2.01 3.02
C SER A 57 9.78 3.15 2.48
N ALA A 58 8.68 2.83 1.79
CA ALA A 58 7.71 3.81 1.32
C ALA A 58 6.73 4.22 2.42
N ILE A 59 6.36 3.31 3.34
CA ILE A 59 5.44 3.59 4.46
C ILE A 59 5.76 4.90 5.21
N PRO A 60 7.00 5.17 5.66
CA PRO A 60 7.33 6.42 6.36
C PRO A 60 7.33 7.66 5.46
N GLN A 61 7.29 7.51 4.13
CA GLN A 61 7.13 8.61 3.19
C GLN A 61 5.65 9.02 3.03
N ILE A 62 4.73 8.11 3.37
CA ILE A 62 3.29 8.33 3.26
C ILE A 62 2.81 9.17 4.45
N ASN A 63 2.46 10.42 4.16
CA ASN A 63 2.00 11.36 5.18
C ASN A 63 0.48 11.54 5.17
N THR A 64 -0.15 11.50 3.99
CA THR A 64 -1.57 11.77 3.80
C THR A 64 -2.30 10.60 3.17
N VAL A 65 -3.63 10.59 3.32
CA VAL A 65 -4.50 9.61 2.65
C VAL A 65 -4.38 9.69 1.12
N ALA A 66 -4.20 10.89 0.56
CA ALA A 66 -3.95 11.10 -0.86
C ALA A 66 -2.68 10.38 -1.33
N ASP A 67 -1.60 10.48 -0.56
CA ASP A 67 -0.32 9.85 -0.90
C ASP A 67 -0.45 8.33 -0.93
N LEU A 68 -1.13 7.76 0.08
CA LEU A 68 -1.45 6.34 0.13
C LEU A 68 -2.33 5.92 -1.06
N ALA A 69 -3.40 6.66 -1.34
CA ALA A 69 -4.31 6.38 -2.46
C ALA A 69 -3.60 6.46 -3.81
N ASN A 70 -2.70 7.43 -3.98
CA ASN A 70 -1.88 7.56 -5.18
C ASN A 70 -0.88 6.41 -5.31
N LEU A 71 -0.28 5.97 -4.20
CA LEU A 71 0.64 4.84 -4.22
C LEU A 71 -0.08 3.56 -4.66
N ILE A 72 -1.27 3.30 -4.11
CA ILE A 72 -2.10 2.15 -4.51
C ILE A 72 -2.49 2.27 -5.98
N GLN A 73 -2.99 3.42 -6.42
CA GLN A 73 -3.35 3.62 -7.83
C GLN A 73 -2.16 3.37 -8.75
N ASN A 74 -0.97 3.91 -8.43
CA ASN A 74 0.22 3.67 -9.24
C ASN A 74 0.62 2.20 -9.23
N SER A 75 0.55 1.50 -8.10
CA SER A 75 0.87 0.06 -8.02
C SER A 75 -0.14 -0.82 -8.76
N VAL A 76 -1.43 -0.49 -8.69
CA VAL A 76 -2.51 -1.23 -9.37
C VAL A 76 -2.45 -1.02 -10.89
N ILE A 77 -2.06 0.18 -11.36
CA ILE A 77 -1.94 0.50 -12.79
C ILE A 77 -0.61 -0.02 -13.38
N THR A 78 0.44 -0.18 -12.56
CA THR A 78 1.77 -0.64 -13.00
C THR A 78 2.00 -2.15 -12.89
N GLN A 79 0.97 -2.95 -12.61
CA GLN A 79 1.05 -4.40 -12.83
C GLN A 79 0.63 -4.78 -14.26
N PRO A 80 1.59 -4.71 -15.21
CA PRO A 80 1.89 -5.85 -16.05
C PRO A 80 3.32 -6.31 -15.75
N ALA A 81 3.43 -7.56 -15.29
CA ALA A 81 4.67 -8.29 -15.03
C ALA A 81 5.41 -7.95 -13.71
N VAL A 82 5.18 -8.78 -12.70
CA VAL A 82 6.32 -9.35 -11.97
C VAL A 82 6.89 -10.44 -12.88
N PRO A 83 7.97 -10.21 -13.67
CA PRO A 83 8.80 -11.34 -14.06
C PRO A 83 9.38 -11.89 -12.76
N GLU A 84 8.82 -13.03 -12.37
CA GLU A 84 9.38 -14.14 -11.61
C GLU A 84 10.79 -13.92 -11.01
N LEU A 85 11.00 -14.51 -9.84
CA LEU A 85 12.28 -14.70 -9.13
C LEU A 85 13.41 -15.38 -9.96
N THR A 86 13.47 -15.26 -11.28
CA THR A 86 14.43 -15.91 -12.19
C THR A 86 15.82 -15.25 -12.24
N GLN A 87 16.11 -14.25 -11.40
CA GLN A 87 17.45 -13.62 -11.32
C GLN A 87 18.28 -14.09 -10.11
N LEU A 88 17.98 -15.28 -9.55
CA LEU A 88 19.05 -16.10 -9.00
C LEU A 88 19.69 -16.85 -10.16
N GLN A 89 20.70 -16.21 -10.74
CA GLN A 89 21.63 -16.82 -11.68
C GLN A 89 22.27 -18.07 -11.03
N PHE A 90 21.64 -19.22 -11.20
CA PHE A 90 22.36 -20.48 -11.40
C PHE A 90 23.08 -20.34 -12.76
N ASN A 91 24.05 -19.43 -12.84
CA ASN A 91 25.01 -19.45 -13.91
C ASN A 91 25.87 -20.68 -13.65
N LYS A 92 25.51 -21.72 -14.39
CA LYS A 92 26.30 -22.89 -14.70
C LYS A 92 27.66 -22.42 -15.23
N GLU A 93 28.58 -22.09 -14.33
CA GLU A 93 30.02 -22.10 -14.63
C GLU A 93 30.48 -23.56 -14.63
N ALA A 94 29.97 -24.31 -15.60
CA ALA A 94 30.74 -25.35 -16.25
C ALA A 94 31.53 -24.64 -17.33
N GLN A 95 32.75 -24.23 -17.02
CA GLN A 95 33.80 -23.94 -17.99
C GLN A 95 35.15 -24.40 -17.40
N PRO A 96 36.10 -24.78 -18.27
CA PRO A 96 36.62 -26.16 -18.45
C PRO A 96 37.65 -26.65 -17.44
#